data_AF-A0A925I0M7-F1
#
_entry.id   AF-A0A925I0M7-F1
#
_cell.length_a   1.000
_cell.length_b   1.000
_cell.length_c   1.000
_cell.angle_alpha   90.00
_cell.angle_beta   90.00
_cell.angle_gamma   90.00
#
_symmetry.space_group_name_H-M   'P 1'
#
loop_
_entity.id
_entity.type
_entity.pdbx_description
1 polymer ?
#
loop_
_entity_poly.entity_id
_entity_poly.type
_entity_poly.pdbx_seq_one_letter_code
_entity_poly.pdbx_strand_id
1 'polypeptide(L)'
;LLSRGIEETFRGQAWSANCREWVYFDCVLELAAVRKRLALSYFVVDHINDDFRTGRERGFCCSQHHDGIIGGYELEGDAVLIQ
;
A
#
# COMPACT_ATOMS: atom_id res chain seq x y z
N LEU A 1 4.51 -0.02 -11.51
CA LEU A 1 3.75 -1.20 -11.05
C LEU A 1 3.03 -1.82 -12.25
N LEU A 2 2.09 -1.09 -12.86
CA LEU A 2 1.39 -1.50 -14.10
C LEU A 2 2.33 -1.93 -15.24
N SER A 3 3.39 -1.17 -15.52
CA SER A 3 4.38 -1.53 -16.57
C SER A 3 5.16 -2.81 -16.28
N ARG A 4 5.14 -3.30 -15.04
CA ARG A 4 5.76 -4.56 -14.61
C ARG A 4 4.75 -5.71 -14.54
N GLY A 5 3.50 -5.48 -14.97
CA GLY A 5 2.43 -6.48 -14.93
C GLY A 5 1.88 -6.76 -13.52
N ILE A 6 2.14 -5.89 -12.54
CA ILE A 6 1.57 -6.03 -11.19
C ILE A 6 0.10 -5.63 -11.25
N GLU A 7 -0.77 -6.53 -10.78
CA GLU A 7 -2.22 -6.35 -10.79
C GLU A 7 -2.65 -5.22 -9.85
N GLU A 8 -3.60 -4.42 -10.33
CA GLU A 8 -4.36 -3.48 -9.52
C GLU A 8 -5.62 -4.19 -9.02
N THR A 9 -5.71 -4.41 -7.71
CA THR A 9 -6.79 -5.20 -7.11
C THR A 9 -8.02 -4.36 -6.77
N PHE A 10 -7.82 -3.06 -6.54
CA PHE A 10 -8.89 -2.13 -6.22
C PHE A 10 -8.48 -0.69 -6.53
N ARG A 11 -9.47 0.11 -6.96
CA ARG A 11 -9.37 1.57 -7.06
C ARG A 11 -10.66 2.21 -6.58
N GLY A 12 -10.56 3.16 -5.65
CA GLY A 12 -11.72 3.90 -5.17
C GLY A 12 -11.52 4.46 -3.77
N GLN A 13 -12.63 4.73 -3.08
CA GLN A 13 -12.63 5.23 -1.71
C GLN A 13 -12.66 4.05 -0.73
N ALA A 14 -11.51 3.71 -0.16
CA ALA A 14 -11.39 2.58 0.78
C ALA A 14 -11.91 2.90 2.20
N TRP A 15 -11.87 4.18 2.61
CA TRP A 15 -12.19 4.60 3.97
C TRP A 15 -13.20 5.77 3.97
N SER A 16 -14.18 5.75 4.87
CA SER A 16 -15.29 6.73 4.93
C SER A 16 -14.86 8.17 5.23
N ALA A 17 -13.67 8.35 5.82
CA ALA A 17 -13.07 9.66 6.07
C ALA A 17 -12.20 10.17 4.90
N ASN A 18 -11.96 9.37 3.87
CA ASN A 18 -11.05 9.69 2.78
C ASN A 18 -11.84 10.18 1.57
N CYS A 19 -11.59 11.42 1.17
CA CYS A 19 -12.34 12.11 0.13
C CYS A 19 -11.88 11.78 -1.30
N ARG A 20 -10.83 10.97 -1.49
CA ARG A 20 -10.20 10.74 -2.79
C ARG A 20 -9.71 9.30 -3.02
N GLU A 21 -8.91 9.09 -4.06
CA GLU A 21 -8.68 7.79 -4.69
C GLU A 21 -7.53 7.02 -4.04
N TRP A 22 -7.81 5.76 -3.74
CA TRP A 22 -6.85 4.79 -3.25
C TRP A 22 -6.70 3.70 -4.29
N VAL A 23 -5.46 3.39 -4.64
CA VAL A 23 -5.11 2.33 -5.60
C VAL A 23 -4.36 1.24 -4.88
N TYR A 24 -4.87 0.03 -4.97
CA TYR A 24 -4.34 -1.16 -4.33
C TYR A 24 -3.68 -2.04 -5.38
N PHE A 25 -2.50 -2.55 -5.06
CA PHE A 25 -1.75 -3.47 -5.92
C PHE A 25 -1.53 -4.81 -5.23
N ASP A 26 -1.58 -5.89 -6.01
CA ASP A 26 -1.19 -7.24 -5.57
C ASP A 26 0.33 -7.36 -5.46
N CYS A 27 0.91 -6.61 -4.52
CA CYS A 27 2.31 -6.69 -4.19
C CYS A 27 2.58 -6.11 -2.80
N VAL A 28 3.76 -6.41 -2.28
CA VAL A 28 4.29 -5.79 -1.07
C VAL A 28 5.14 -4.58 -1.44
N LEU A 29 4.76 -3.39 -0.95
CA LEU A 29 5.55 -2.17 -1.12
C LEU A 29 6.64 -2.11 -0.06
N GLU A 30 7.92 -2.10 -0.46
CA GLU A 30 9.04 -1.87 0.46
C GLU A 30 9.25 -0.36 0.64
N LEU A 31 8.63 0.20 1.68
CA LEU A 31 8.50 1.65 1.84
C LEU A 31 9.86 2.34 1.94
N ALA A 32 10.83 1.73 2.64
CA ALA A 32 12.16 2.30 2.79
C ALA A 32 12.92 2.37 1.45
N ALA A 33 12.86 1.32 0.64
CA ALA A 33 13.49 1.28 -0.68
C ALA A 33 12.78 2.19 -1.68
N VAL A 34 11.46 2.36 -1.58
CA VAL A 34 10.74 3.34 -2.39
C VAL A 34 11.18 4.76 -2.02
N ARG A 35 11.25 5.11 -0.73
CA ARG A 35 11.74 6.43 -0.26
C ARG A 35 13.18 6.72 -0.66
N LYS A 36 14.04 5.69 -0.74
CA LYS A 36 15.42 5.84 -1.23
C LYS A 36 15.51 6.10 -2.74
N ARG A 37 14.52 5.63 -3.51
CA ARG A 37 14.51 5.74 -4.98
C ARG A 37 13.71 6.91 -5.51
N LEU A 38 12.65 7.29 -4.79
CA LEU A 38 11.72 8.34 -5.18
C LEU A 38 11.81 9.50 -4.19
N ALA A 39 11.99 10.71 -4.70
CA ALA A 39 11.89 11.94 -3.92
C ALA A 39 10.41 12.24 -3.65
N LEU A 40 9.81 11.53 -2.69
CA LEU A 40 8.44 11.78 -2.25
C LEU A 40 8.37 13.07 -1.43
N SER A 41 7.35 13.89 -1.68
CA SER A 41 7.09 15.11 -0.91
C SER A 41 6.88 14.80 0.58
N TYR A 42 7.17 15.78 1.45
CA TYR A 42 7.05 15.61 2.91
C TYR A 42 5.63 15.26 3.39
N PHE A 43 4.60 15.61 2.61
CA PHE A 43 3.21 15.27 2.88
C PHE A 43 2.80 13.88 2.39
N VAL A 44 3.72 13.11 1.80
CA VAL A 44 3.52 11.69 1.50
C VAL A 44 4.04 10.89 2.67
N VAL A 45 3.12 10.38 3.49
CA VAL A 45 3.40 9.67 4.73
C VAL A 45 3.19 8.17 4.54
N ASP A 46 3.80 7.37 5.41
CA ASP A 46 3.58 5.93 5.43
C ASP A 46 2.17 5.65 5.98
N HIS A 47 1.43 4.80 5.29
CA HIS A 47 0.17 4.25 5.76
C HIS A 47 0.38 2.79 6.16
N ILE A 48 -0.05 2.43 7.37
CA ILE A 48 0.10 1.09 7.93
C ILE A 48 -1.23 0.74 8.60
N ASN A 49 -1.86 -0.34 8.16
CA ASN A 49 -2.94 -1.01 8.87
C ASN A 49 -2.45 -2.40 9.26
N ASP A 50 -2.30 -2.66 10.56
CA ASP A 50 -1.87 -3.93 11.11
C ASP A 50 -3.04 -4.77 11.67
N ASP A 51 -4.28 -4.31 11.49
CA ASP A 51 -5.46 -4.99 11.99
C ASP A 51 -5.85 -6.19 11.11
N PHE A 52 -5.73 -7.38 11.71
CA PHE A 52 -6.13 -8.65 11.11
C PHE A 52 -7.63 -8.73 10.75
N ARG A 53 -8.49 -7.90 11.37
CA ARG A 53 -9.93 -7.92 11.10
C ARG A 53 -10.31 -7.13 9.85
N THR A 54 -9.56 -6.08 9.54
CA THR A 54 -9.84 -5.17 8.42
C THR A 54 -8.88 -5.39 7.24
N GLY A 55 -7.86 -6.24 7.41
CA GLY A 55 -6.88 -6.60 6.39
C GLY A 55 -5.57 -5.86 6.60
N ARG A 56 -4.46 -6.60 6.62
CA ARG A 56 -3.12 -6.01 6.80
C ARG A 56 -2.66 -5.37 5.50
N GLU A 57 -2.43 -4.07 5.52
CA GLU A 57 -2.02 -3.29 4.37
C GLU A 57 -0.92 -2.29 4.73
N ARG A 58 -0.08 -1.95 3.74
CA ARG A 58 0.93 -0.90 3.90
C ARG A 58 1.17 -0.17 2.59
N GLY A 59 1.48 1.10 2.68
CA GLY A 59 1.70 1.91 1.50
C GLY A 59 2.01 3.36 1.82
N PHE A 60 1.66 4.23 0.88
CA PHE A 60 1.82 5.66 1.00
C PHE A 60 0.47 6.36 0.91
N CYS A 61 0.28 7.37 1.76
CA CYS A 61 -0.89 8.23 1.76
C CYS A 61 -0.46 9.70 1.71
N CYS A 62 -1.17 10.51 0.93
CA CYS A 62 -1.02 11.95 0.96
C CYS A 62 -1.76 12.53 2.18
N SER A 63 -1.06 13.16 3.11
CA SER A 63 -1.68 13.75 4.31
C SER A 63 -2.49 15.03 4.04
N GLN A 64 -2.40 15.59 2.83
CA GLN A 64 -3.16 16.79 2.41
C GLN A 64 -4.41 16.46 1.61
N HIS A 65 -4.31 15.46 0.74
CA HIS A 65 -5.33 15.12 -0.24
C HIS A 65 -6.03 13.79 0.05
N HIS A 66 -5.43 12.97 0.93
CA HIS A 66 -5.92 11.66 1.32
C HIS A 66 -6.05 10.68 0.14
N ASP A 67 -5.15 10.80 -0.84
CA ASP A 67 -4.93 9.81 -1.91
C ASP A 67 -3.94 8.73 -1.43
N GLY A 68 -4.15 7.48 -1.83
CA GLY A 68 -3.38 6.33 -1.35
C GLY A 68 -2.85 5.42 -2.45
N ILE A 69 -1.62 4.92 -2.29
CA ILE A 69 -1.09 3.78 -3.04
C ILE A 69 -0.72 2.71 -2.04
N ILE A 70 -1.45 1.60 -2.07
CA ILE A 70 -1.43 0.57 -1.04
C ILE A 70 -1.01 -0.78 -1.65
N GLY A 71 -0.28 -1.56 -0.86
CA GLY A 71 0.01 -2.96 -1.12
C GLY A 71 -0.29 -3.81 0.10
N GLY A 72 -0.09 -5.12 -0.04
CA GLY A 72 -0.20 -6.06 1.06
C GLY A 72 0.94 -5.89 2.08
N TYR A 73 0.72 -6.40 3.29
CA TYR A 73 1.72 -6.35 4.37
C TYR A 73 2.82 -7.40 4.21
N GLU A 74 2.45 -8.59 3.74
CA GLU A 74 3.31 -9.75 3.44
C GLU A 74 2.77 -10.42 2.18
N LEU A 75 3.64 -11.11 1.43
CA LEU A 75 3.17 -12.07 0.43
C LEU A 75 2.57 -13.23 1.23
N GLU A 76 1.26 -13.44 1.20
CA GLU A 76 0.72 -14.74 1.59
C GLU A 76 1.25 -15.78 0.57
N GLY A 77 2.41 -16.37 0.87
CA GLY A 77 3.07 -17.24 -0.10
C GLY A 77 4.45 -17.81 0.24
N ASP A 78 5.13 -17.47 1.34
CA ASP A 78 6.44 -18.07 1.68
C ASP A 78 6.71 -18.21 3.19
N ALA A 79 5.69 -18.67 3.92
CA ALA A 79 5.88 -19.18 5.28
C ALA A 79 5.26 -20.58 5.44
N VAL A 80 5.47 -21.46 4.46
CA VAL A 80 5.45 -22.90 4.74
C VAL A 80 6.80 -23.25 5.38
N LEU A 81 6.91 -23.00 6.68
CA LEU A 81 7.88 -23.71 7.51
C LEU A 81 7.42 -25.17 7.55
N ILE A 82 7.93 -25.98 6.62
CA ILE A 82 7.96 -27.43 6.79
C ILE A 82 9.03 -27.68 7.87
N GLN A 83 8.59 -27.99 9.09
CA GLN A 83 9.41 -28.73 10.05
C GLN A 83 9.15 -30.23 9.88
#